data_AF-A0A7K1C811-F1
#
_entry.id   AF-A0A7K1C811-F1
#
_cell.length_a   1.000
_cell.length_b   1.000
_cell.length_c   1.000
_cell.angle_alpha   90.00
_cell.angle_beta   90.00
_cell.angle_gamma   90.00
#
_symmetry.space_group_name_H-M   'P 1'
#
loop_
_entity.id
_entity.type
_entity.pdbx_description
1 polymer ?
#
loop_
_entity_poly.entity_id
_entity_poly.type
_entity_poly.pdbx_seq_one_letter_code
_entity_poly.pdbx_strand_id
1 'polypeptide(L)' 'MITLTDSAAVKVKELLEAEGAADMALRVAVRPGGCSGYSYEMFFDSDITDEDEQAVYGEAVKVVVDPASAQLLLGATL' A
#
# COMPACT_ATOMS: atom_id res chain seq x y z
N MET A 1 -2.91 1.78 -10.43
CA MET A 1 -2.70 2.84 -9.42
C MET A 1 -3.96 3.09 -8.59
N ILE A 2 -3.81 3.03 -7.26
CA ILE A 2 -4.87 3.33 -6.27
C ILE A 2 -4.93 4.84 -5.99
N THR A 3 -5.92 5.30 -5.22
CA THR A 3 -5.96 6.66 -4.66
C THR A 3 -5.85 6.56 -3.15
N LEU A 4 -4.99 7.36 -2.51
CA LEU A 4 -4.92 7.48 -1.06
C LEU A 4 -5.57 8.82 -0.64
N THR A 5 -6.51 8.75 0.30
CA THR A 5 -7.13 9.92 0.92
C THR A 5 -6.15 10.65 1.84
N ASP A 6 -6.37 11.95 2.06
CA ASP A 6 -5.53 12.76 2.95
C ASP A 6 -5.50 12.17 4.37
N SER A 7 -6.65 11.70 4.88
CA SER A 7 -6.73 11.05 6.20
C SER A 7 -5.92 9.76 6.26
N ALA A 8 -5.96 8.95 5.21
CA ALA A 8 -5.19 7.71 5.16
C ALA A 8 -3.69 8.02 5.06
N ALA A 9 -3.29 9.00 4.25
CA ALA A 9 -1.91 9.45 4.15
C ALA A 9 -1.35 9.92 5.50
N VAL A 10 -2.10 10.75 6.23
CA VAL A 10 -1.71 11.17 7.59
C VAL A 10 -1.58 9.95 8.50
N LYS A 11 -2.55 9.03 8.47
CA LYS A 11 -2.51 7.88 9.36
C LYS A 11 -1.33 6.94 9.09
N VAL A 12 -1.02 6.72 7.82
CA VAL A 12 0.12 5.90 7.39
C VAL A 12 1.44 6.52 7.83
N LYS A 13 1.59 7.84 7.67
CA LYS A 13 2.77 8.58 8.15
C LYS A 13 2.95 8.42 9.66
N GLU A 14 1.88 8.62 10.44
CA GLU A 14 1.94 8.44 11.90
C GLU A 14 2.40 7.04 12.31
N LEU A 15 1.92 6.01 11.61
CA LEU A 15 2.28 4.62 11.92
C LEU A 15 3.75 4.32 11.57
N LEU A 16 4.22 4.79 10.41
CA LEU A 16 5.64 4.67 10.02
C LEU A 16 6.56 5.37 11.03
N GLU A 17 6.20 6.57 11.48
CA GLU A 17 6.95 7.32 12.48
C GLU A 17 6.96 6.63 13.85
N ALA A 18 5.81 6.09 14.28
CA ALA A 18 5.68 5.37 15.54
C ALA A 18 6.52 4.08 15.57
N GLU A 19 6.68 3.41 14.43
CA GLU A 19 7.48 2.20 14.28
C GLU A 19 8.96 2.49 13.99
N GLY A 20 9.34 3.77 13.79
CA GLY A 20 10.70 4.15 13.40
C GLY A 20 11.09 3.67 12.00
N ALA A 21 10.09 3.41 11.15
CA ALA A 21 10.21 2.79 9.83
C ALA A 21 9.99 3.81 8.70
N ALA A 22 10.44 5.06 8.86
CA ALA A 22 10.17 6.15 7.93
C ALA A 22 10.71 5.94 6.51
N ASP A 23 11.59 4.95 6.31
CA ASP A 23 12.16 4.53 5.03
C ASP A 23 11.36 3.41 4.33
N MET A 24 10.41 2.77 5.03
CA MET A 24 9.53 1.75 4.46
C MET A 24 8.38 2.34 3.63
N ALA A 25 7.77 1.50 2.80
CA ALA A 25 6.56 1.81 2.07
C ALA A 25 5.37 1.01 2.61
N LEU A 26 4.16 1.56 2.48
CA LEU A 26 2.93 0.80 2.66
C LEU A 26 2.73 -0.11 1.45
N ARG A 27 2.82 -1.42 1.63
CA ARG A 27 2.44 -2.39 0.62
C ARG A 27 0.95 -2.69 0.71
N VAL A 28 0.25 -2.65 -0.43
CA VAL A 28 -1.14 -3.09 -0.55
C VAL A 28 -1.19 -4.29 -1.49
N ALA A 29 -1.68 -5.42 -1.00
CA ALA A 29 -1.75 -6.68 -1.74
C ALA A 29 -3.15 -7.28 -1.68
N VAL A 30 -3.50 -8.08 -2.68
CA VAL A 30 -4.74 -8.84 -2.76
C VAL A 30 -4.40 -10.32 -2.69
N ARG A 31 -4.90 -11.00 -1.66
CA ARG A 31 -4.80 -12.46 -1.53
C ARG A 31 -6.13 -13.10 -1.96
N PRO A 32 -6.11 -14.22 -2.68
CA PRO A 32 -7.28 -15.07 -2.78
C PRO A 32 -7.62 -15.59 -1.38
N GLY A 33 -8.76 -15.18 -0.85
CA GLY A 33 -9.42 -15.81 0.27
C GLY A 33 -10.10 -17.10 -0.18
N GLY A 34 -10.51 -17.94 0.78
CA GLY A 34 -11.24 -19.19 0.50
C GLY A 34 -12.65 -18.92 -0.08
N CYS A 35 -13.69 -19.49 0.53
CA CYS A 35 -15.07 -19.33 0.02
C CYS A 35 -15.58 -17.87 -0.03
N SER A 36 -14.86 -16.93 0.57
CA SER A 36 -15.26 -15.52 0.71
C SER A 36 -14.72 -14.59 -0.39
N GLY A 37 -13.92 -15.08 -1.35
CA GLY A 37 -13.40 -14.26 -2.45
C GLY A 37 -11.98 -13.74 -2.19
N TYR A 38 -11.78 -12.43 -2.11
CA TYR A 38 -10.46 -11.82 -1.94
C TYR A 38 -10.30 -11.13 -0.58
N SER A 39 -9.08 -11.11 -0.07
CA SER A 39 -8.67 -10.38 1.13
C SER A 39 -7.64 -9.31 0.75
N TYR A 40 -7.76 -8.13 1.33
CA TYR A 40 -6.77 -7.05 1.19
C TYR A 40 -5.80 -7.10 2.35
N GLU A 41 -4.50 -7.10 2.05
CA GLU A 41 -3.42 -7.05 3.02
C GLU A 41 -2.70 -5.70 2.89
N MET A 42 -2.40 -5.10 4.05
CA MET A 42 -1.69 -3.83 4.16
C MET A 42 -0.62 -3.96 5.23
N PHE A 43 0.63 -3.73 4.87
CA PHE A 43 1.76 -3.83 5.78
C PHE A 43 2.93 -2.95 5.33
N PHE A 44 3.84 -2.64 6.24
CA PHE A 44 5.06 -1.91 5.89
C PHE A 44 6.13 -2.86 5.37
N ASP A 45 6.75 -2.46 4.27
CA ASP A 45 7.72 -3.27 3.57
C ASP A 45 8.90 -2.41 3.09
N SER A 46 10.09 -2.97 3.17
CA SER A 46 11.32 -2.40 2.63
C SER A 46 11.80 -3.12 1.37
N ASP A 47 11.25 -4.29 1.05
CA ASP A 47 11.55 -5.02 -0.17
C ASP A 47 10.68 -4.51 -1.32
N ILE A 48 11.21 -3.52 -2.03
CA ILE A 48 10.53 -2.86 -3.15
C ILE A 48 11.32 -3.15 -4.42
N THR A 49 10.63 -3.69 -5.42
CA THR A 49 11.23 -4.06 -6.70
C THR A 49 10.77 -3.11 -7.81
N ASP A 50 11.49 -3.12 -8.93
CA ASP A 50 11.12 -2.33 -10.12
C ASP A 50 9.83 -2.84 -10.80
N GLU A 51 9.36 -4.04 -10.43
CA GLU A 51 8.12 -4.62 -10.93
C GLU A 51 6.90 -4.09 -10.16
N ASP A 52 7.07 -3.61 -8.92
CA ASP A 52 5.99 -3.06 -8.12
C ASP A 52 5.44 -1.75 -8.73
N GLU A 53 4.12 -1.59 -8.72
CA GLU A 53 3.52 -0.26 -8.94
C GLU A 53 3.77 0.60 -7.71
N GLN A 54 4.50 1.70 -7.89
CA GLN A 54 4.87 2.61 -6.82
C GLN A 54 4.19 3.97 -6.99
N ALA A 55 3.70 4.54 -5.89
CA ALA A 55 3.11 5.87 -5.84
C ALA A 55 3.52 6.57 -4.55
N VAL A 56 3.68 7.89 -4.62
CA VAL A 56 3.95 8.73 -3.44
C VAL A 56 2.74 9.63 -3.20
N TYR A 57 2.26 9.67 -1.96
CA TYR A 57 1.12 10.47 -1.51
C TYR A 57 1.52 11.41 -0.38
N GLY A 58 0.88 12.58 -0.37
CA GLY A 58 1.20 13.64 0.60
C GLY A 58 2.67 14.07 0.49
N GLU A 59 3.33 14.24 1.64
CA GLU A 59 4.73 14.68 1.70
C GLU A 59 5.74 13.56 1.43
N ALA A 60 5.48 12.34 1.92
CA ALA A 60 6.49 11.28 1.94
C ALA A 60 5.94 9.85 1.97
N VAL A 61 4.61 9.66 1.95
CA VAL A 61 4.04 8.31 2.09
C VAL A 61 4.21 7.57 0.79
N LYS A 62 5.10 6.57 0.77
CA LYS A 62 5.26 5.65 -0.35
C LYS A 62 4.27 4.51 -0.20
N VAL A 63 3.58 4.19 -1.29
CA VAL A 63 2.72 3.03 -1.40
C VAL A 63 3.20 2.18 -2.56
N VAL A 64 3.27 0.87 -2.35
CA VAL A 64 3.66 -0.11 -3.34
C VAL A 64 2.59 -1.19 -3.49
N VAL A 65 2.40 -1.65 -4.72
CA VAL A 65 1.42 -2.69 -5.06
C VAL A 65 2.11 -3.70 -5.96
N ASP A 66 2.04 -4.97 -5.60
CA ASP A 66 2.64 -6.03 -6.42
C ASP A 66 1.90 -6.19 -7.76
N PRO A 67 2.58 -6.66 -8.83
CA PRO A 67 1.98 -6.80 -10.16
C PRO A 67 0.68 -7.62 -10.20
N ALA A 68 0.59 -8.65 -9.35
CA ALA A 68 -0.58 -9.54 -9.32
C ALA A 68 -1.80 -8.84 -8.69
N SER A 69 -1.56 -7.94 -7.75
CA SER A 69 -2.59 -7.12 -7.10
C SER A 69 -2.97 -5.86 -7.88
N ALA A 70 -2.04 -5.30 -8.67
CA ALA A 70 -2.20 -4.00 -9.33
C ALA A 70 -3.48 -3.89 -10.19
N GLN A 71 -3.78 -4.93 -10.98
CA GLN A 71 -4.98 -4.95 -11.83
C GLN A 71 -6.28 -5.05 -11.02
N LEU A 72 -6.25 -5.75 -9.88
CA LEU A 72 -7.40 -5.93 -9.00
C LEU A 72 -7.73 -4.66 -8.20
N LEU A 73 -6.72 -3.81 -7.99
CA LEU A 73 -6.82 -2.57 -7.23
C LEU A 73 -7.00 -1.33 -8.10
N LEU A 74 -7.11 -1.48 -9.43
CA LEU A 74 -7.26 -0.36 -10.34
C LEU A 74 -8.53 0.45 -10.01
N GLY A 75 -8.35 1.74 -9.66
CA GLY A 75 -9.45 2.63 -9.29
C GLY A 75 -9.92 2.51 -7.83
N ALA A 76 -9.26 1.70 -7.01
CA ALA A 76 -9.53 1.65 -5.57
C ALA A 76 -9.15 2.97 -4.89
N THR A 77 -9.90 3.35 -3.86
CA THR A 77 -9.62 4.52 -3.01
C THR A 77 -9.48 4.04 -1.56
N LEU A 78 -8.41 4.50 -0.90
CA LEU A 78 -7.99 4.08 0.42
C LEU A 78 -8.02 5.25 1.43
#